data_AF-A0A354Q8T5-F1
#
_entry.id   AF-A0A354Q8T5-F1
#
_cell.length_a   1.000
_cell.length_b   1.000
_cell.length_c   1.000
_cell.angle_alpha   90.00
_cell.angle_beta   90.00
_cell.angle_gamma   90.00
#
_symmetry.space_group_name_H-M   'P 1'
#
loop_
_entity.id
_entity.type
_entity.pdbx_description
1 polymer ?
#
loop_
_entity_poly.entity_id
_entity_poly.type
_entity_poly.pdbx_seq_one_letter_code
_entity_poly.pdbx_strand_id
1 'polypeptide(L)'
;DLEALPGVGRKTANVILNTAFGVPVIAVDTHIFRLSNRTGLAPGETVIKVEQKLMSVVPAKWKRDAHHLLVLHGRYVCRAR
;
A
#
# COMPACT_ATOMS: atom_id res chain seq x y z
N ASP A 1 -8.16 17.68 3.85
CA ASP A 1 -9.40 17.44 4.62
C ASP A 1 -9.22 16.41 5.73
N LEU A 2 -8.90 15.13 5.46
CA LEU A 2 -8.67 14.13 6.53
C LEU A 2 -7.32 14.30 7.28
N GLU A 3 -6.23 14.59 6.57
CA GLU A 3 -4.89 14.80 7.19
C GLU A 3 -4.80 16.07 8.07
N ALA A 4 -5.81 16.94 8.02
CA ALA A 4 -5.87 18.14 8.86
C ALA A 4 -6.42 17.85 10.26
N LEU A 5 -6.96 16.64 10.50
CA LEU A 5 -7.50 16.26 11.80
C LEU A 5 -6.36 15.89 12.77
N PRO A 6 -6.40 16.36 14.04
CA PRO A 6 -5.41 16.00 15.03
C PRO A 6 -5.33 14.48 15.21
N GLY A 7 -4.13 13.92 15.07
CA GLY A 7 -3.90 12.46 15.19
C GLY A 7 -4.16 11.66 13.91
N VAL A 8 -4.60 12.28 12.81
CA VAL A 8 -4.78 11.61 11.52
C VAL A 8 -3.60 11.90 10.61
N GLY A 9 -2.61 11.01 10.65
CA GLY A 9 -1.52 11.02 9.65
C GLY A 9 -1.99 10.49 8.29
N ARG A 10 -1.16 10.71 7.26
CA ARG A 10 -1.40 10.24 5.87
C ARG A 10 -1.80 8.76 5.77
N LYS A 11 -1.18 7.88 6.57
CA LYS A 11 -1.56 6.46 6.64
C LYS A 11 -3.03 6.28 7.07
N THR A 12 -3.43 6.95 8.14
CA THR A 12 -4.79 6.86 8.69
C THR A 12 -5.81 7.41 7.69
N ALA A 13 -5.49 8.53 7.03
CA ALA A 13 -6.33 9.08 5.97
C ALA A 13 -6.51 8.09 4.80
N ASN A 14 -5.42 7.47 4.34
CA ASN A 14 -5.48 6.50 3.24
C ASN A 14 -6.25 5.22 3.61
N VAL A 15 -6.19 4.76 4.87
CA VAL A 15 -6.99 3.62 5.35
C VAL A 15 -8.48 3.97 5.37
N ILE A 16 -8.85 5.18 5.83
CA ILE A 16 -10.23 5.64 5.85
C ILE A 16 -10.78 5.78 4.41
N LEU A 17 -10.01 6.40 3.51
CA LEU A 17 -10.38 6.53 2.10
C LEU A 17 -10.56 5.17 1.42
N ASN A 18 -9.69 4.20 1.70
CA ASN A 18 -9.83 2.85 1.16
C ASN A 18 -11.03 2.09 1.72
N THR A 19 -11.19 2.09 3.05
CA THR A 19 -12.13 1.21 3.74
C THR A 19 -13.54 1.78 3.80
N ALA A 20 -13.68 3.08 4.13
CA ALA A 20 -14.97 3.72 4.31
C ALA A 20 -15.52 4.33 3.01
N PHE A 21 -14.63 4.78 2.11
CA PHE A 21 -15.02 5.46 0.87
C PHE A 21 -14.76 4.64 -0.40
N GLY A 22 -14.20 3.43 -0.28
CA GLY A 22 -13.97 2.54 -1.43
C GLY A 22 -12.95 3.07 -2.43
N VAL A 23 -12.13 4.07 -2.05
CA VAL A 23 -11.09 4.62 -2.92
C VAL A 23 -9.99 3.58 -3.05
N PRO A 24 -9.68 3.07 -4.26
CA PRO A 24 -8.77 1.95 -4.42
C PRO A 24 -7.31 2.38 -4.24
N VAL A 25 -6.92 2.65 -2.99
CA VAL A 25 -5.56 3.04 -2.57
C VAL A 25 -4.84 1.81 -2.03
N ILE A 26 -3.64 1.53 -2.54
CA ILE A 26 -2.80 0.45 -2.03
C ILE A 26 -1.91 1.01 -0.92
N ALA A 27 -2.38 0.95 0.33
CA ALA A 27 -1.58 1.40 1.47
C ALA A 27 -0.33 0.51 1.62
N VAL A 28 0.84 1.14 1.72
CA VAL A 28 2.13 0.43 1.79
C VAL A 28 2.60 0.37 3.25
N ASP A 29 2.71 -0.84 3.78
CA ASP A 29 3.30 -1.13 5.10
C ASP A 29 4.71 -1.74 4.96
N THR A 30 5.31 -2.21 6.06
CA THR A 30 6.65 -2.81 6.04
C THR A 30 6.71 -4.12 5.25
N HIS A 31 5.60 -4.85 5.12
CA HIS A 31 5.51 -6.07 4.32
C HIS A 31 5.49 -5.75 2.83
N ILE A 32 4.59 -4.85 2.41
CA ILE A 32 4.46 -4.43 1.02
C ILE A 32 5.73 -3.71 0.57
N PHE A 33 6.28 -2.79 1.39
CA PHE A 33 7.49 -2.05 1.03
C PHE A 33 8.67 -2.99 0.75
N ARG A 34 8.88 -3.99 1.61
CA ARG A 34 9.92 -5.01 1.42
C ARG A 34 9.62 -5.87 0.20
N LEU A 35 8.39 -6.35 0.06
CA LEU A 35 7.98 -7.22 -1.03
C LEU A 35 8.16 -6.53 -2.39
N SER A 36 7.68 -5.30 -2.53
CA SER A 36 7.77 -4.50 -3.76
C SER A 36 9.21 -4.23 -4.18
N ASN A 37 10.10 -3.94 -3.22
CA ASN A 37 11.51 -3.72 -3.50
C ASN A 37 12.26 -5.03 -3.83
N ARG A 38 11.95 -6.14 -3.17
CA ARG A 38 12.60 -7.45 -3.45
C ARG A 38 12.19 -8.07 -4.78
N THR A 39 10.91 -7.95 -5.14
CA THR A 39 10.35 -8.58 -6.34
C THR A 39 10.51 -7.71 -7.59
N GLY A 40 10.86 -6.42 -7.42
CA GLY A 40 10.88 -5.46 -8.51
C GLY A 40 9.49 -5.01 -8.98
N LEU A 41 8.41 -5.42 -8.28
CA LEU A 41 7.03 -5.07 -8.64
C LEU A 41 6.80 -3.55 -8.63
N ALA A 42 7.31 -2.88 -7.60
CA ALA A 42 7.18 -1.43 -7.44
C ALA A 42 8.33 -0.89 -6.58
N PRO A 43 9.59 -0.88 -7.09
CA PRO A 43 10.74 -0.46 -6.31
C PRO A 43 10.70 1.04 -6.04
N GLY A 44 11.10 1.43 -4.83
CA GLY A 44 11.13 2.80 -4.37
C GLY A 44 11.78 2.94 -2.99
N GLU A 45 12.51 4.03 -2.80
CA GLU A 45 13.24 4.35 -1.57
C GLU A 45 12.32 4.83 -0.44
N THR A 46 11.13 5.31 -0.77
CA THR A 46 10.15 5.79 0.21
C THR A 46 8.81 5.11 0.01
N VAL A 47 8.03 5.03 1.09
CA VAL A 47 6.67 4.45 1.08
C VAL A 47 5.80 5.12 0.01
N ILE A 48 5.90 6.45 -0.12
CA ILE A 48 5.14 7.23 -1.10
C ILE A 48 5.52 6.84 -2.54
N LYS A 49 6.82 6.68 -2.84
CA LYS A 49 7.28 6.24 -4.16
C LYS A 49 6.74 4.84 -4.50
N VAL A 50 6.75 3.91 -3.53
CA VAL A 50 6.23 2.55 -3.72
C VAL A 50 4.71 2.57 -3.92
N GLU A 51 3.98 3.38 -3.15
CA GLU A 51 2.52 3.53 -3.25
C GLU A 51 2.11 4.06 -4.63
N GLN A 52 2.72 5.16 -5.07
CA GLN A 52 2.45 5.76 -6.39
C GLN A 52 2.74 4.77 -7.53
N LYS A 53 3.82 3.99 -7.40
CA LYS A 53 4.21 3.00 -8.40
C LYS A 53 3.29 1.78 -8.40
N LEU A 54 2.85 1.29 -7.24
CA LEU A 54 1.81 0.26 -7.17
C LEU A 54 0.51 0.73 -7.81
N MET A 55 0.13 1.99 -7.56
CA MET A 55 -1.06 2.60 -8.16
C MET A 55 -0.96 2.75 -9.69
N SER A 56 0.24 2.84 -10.27
CA SER A 56 0.43 2.90 -11.72
C SER A 56 0.55 1.53 -12.38
N VAL A 57 1.21 0.56 -11.74
CA VAL A 57 1.46 -0.77 -12.35
C VAL A 57 0.32 -1.76 -12.11
N VAL A 58 -0.46 -1.63 -11.04
CA VAL A 58 -1.56 -2.55 -10.73
C VAL A 58 -2.79 -2.19 -11.58
N PRO A 59 -3.29 -3.11 -12.43
CA PRO A 59 -4.50 -2.87 -13.22
C PRO A 59 -5.71 -2.55 -12.34
N ALA A 60 -6.60 -1.67 -12.80
CA ALA A 60 -7.74 -1.17 -12.03
C ALA A 60 -8.59 -2.29 -11.39
N LYS A 61 -8.83 -3.39 -12.13
CA LYS A 61 -9.58 -4.56 -11.64
C LYS A 61 -8.99 -5.22 -10.39
N TRP A 62 -7.69 -5.06 -10.16
CA TRP A 62 -6.98 -5.69 -9.05
C TRP A 62 -6.65 -4.73 -7.91
N LYS A 63 -6.82 -3.40 -8.08
CA LYS A 63 -6.37 -2.42 -7.08
C LYS A 63 -6.99 -2.61 -5.70
N ARG A 64 -8.25 -3.08 -5.65
CA ARG A 64 -8.95 -3.39 -4.40
C ARG A 64 -8.31 -4.57 -3.65
N ASP A 65 -8.02 -5.65 -4.36
CA ASP A 65 -7.54 -6.90 -3.75
C ASP A 65 -6.02 -6.93 -3.57
N ALA A 66 -5.30 -6.19 -4.41
CA ALA A 66 -3.84 -6.14 -4.42
C ALA A 66 -3.27 -5.78 -3.06
N HIS A 67 -3.90 -4.86 -2.32
CA HIS A 67 -3.47 -4.52 -0.97
C HIS A 67 -3.41 -5.75 -0.06
N HIS A 68 -4.51 -6.49 0.08
CA HIS A 68 -4.58 -7.67 0.94
C HIS A 68 -3.64 -8.78 0.47
N LEU A 69 -3.60 -9.05 -0.83
CA LEU A 69 -2.73 -10.09 -1.40
C LEU A 69 -1.25 -9.82 -1.11
N LEU A 70 -0.80 -8.57 -1.30
CA LEU A 70 0.60 -8.19 -1.09
C LEU A 70 0.97 -8.20 0.41
N VAL A 71 0.07 -7.76 1.31
CA VAL A 71 0.28 -7.86 2.76
C VAL A 71 0.42 -9.33 3.18
N LEU A 72 -0.51 -10.19 2.77
CA LEU A 72 -0.51 -11.60 3.14
C LEU A 72 0.75 -12.31 2.63
N HIS A 73 1.14 -12.05 1.38
CA HIS A 73 2.37 -12.60 0.82
C HIS A 73 3.61 -12.11 1.55
N GLY A 74 3.70 -10.81 1.85
CA GLY A 74 4.80 -10.24 2.62
C GLY A 74 4.84 -10.71 4.07
N ARG A 75 3.70 -11.11 4.65
CA ARG A 75 3.62 -11.63 6.03
C ARG A 75 4.02 -13.09 6.13
N TYR A 76 3.49 -13.94 5.25
CA TYR A 76 3.61 -15.40 5.40
C TYR A 76 4.71 -16.03 4.53
N VAL A 77 5.02 -15.42 3.38
CA VAL A 77 5.98 -15.97 2.41
C VAL A 77 7.27 -15.15 2.39
N CYS A 78 7.20 -13.88 2.00
CA CYS A 78 8.35 -12.98 1.89
C CYS A 78 8.69 -12.33 3.25
N ARG A 79 9.02 -13.17 4.24
CA ARG A 79 9.33 -12.76 5.61
C ARG A 79 10.61 -11.92 5.70
N ALA A 80 10.65 -11.02 6.67
CA ALA A 80 11.90 -10.39 7.09
C ALA A 80 12.79 -11.45 7.75
N ARG A 81 14.10 -11.36 7.49
CA ARG A 81 15.14 -12.14 8.15
C ARG A 81 16.12 -11.14 8.73
#